data_AF-A0A7X5WLM8-F1
#
_entry.id   AF-A0A7X5WLM8-F1
#
_cell.length_a   1.000
_cell.length_b   1.000
_cell.length_c   1.000
_cell.angle_alpha   90.00
_cell.angle_beta   90.00
_cell.angle_gamma   90.00
#
_symmetry.space_group_name_H-M   'P 1'
#
loop_
_entity.id
_entity.type
_entity.pdbx_description
1 polymer ?
#
loop_
_entity_poly.entity_id
_entity_poly.type
_entity_poly.pdbx_seq_one_letter_code
_entity_poly.pdbx_strand_id
1 'polypeptide(L)' 'SPAHLALWIDGERHTLDVTGEPGSDRYMMVFADATSGNGTYGGGRYLWFDAPDEEGRVVLDFNLAYNPPCVWTGYAT' A
#
# COMPACT_ATOMS: atom_id res chain seq x y z
N SER A 1 15.77 -4.91 -2.91
CA SER A 1 14.71 -5.38 -3.82
C SER A 1 13.37 -5.08 -3.19
N PRO A 2 12.34 -4.67 -3.94
CA PRO A 2 11.00 -4.58 -3.37
C PRO A 2 10.59 -5.95 -2.81
N ALA A 3 9.93 -5.94 -1.65
CA ALA A 3 9.28 -7.13 -1.14
C ALA A 3 7.90 -7.25 -1.81
N HIS A 4 7.29 -8.43 -1.72
CA HIS A 4 5.98 -8.68 -2.28
C HIS A 4 5.00 -9.08 -1.18
N LEU A 5 3.82 -8.50 -1.22
CA LEU A 5 2.70 -8.83 -0.35
C LEU A 5 1.62 -9.51 -1.19
N ALA A 6 1.15 -10.67 -0.74
CA ALA A 6 0.03 -11.36 -1.36
C ALA A 6 -1.23 -11.25 -0.49
N LEU A 7 -2.36 -10.97 -1.13
CA LEU A 7 -3.67 -10.93 -0.49
C LEU A 7 -4.72 -11.55 -1.40
N TRP A 8 -5.84 -11.97 -0.80
CA TRP A 8 -6.99 -12.52 -1.51
C TRP A 8 -8.14 -11.54 -1.43
N ILE A 9 -8.72 -11.19 -2.58
CA ILE A 9 -9.91 -10.35 -2.69
C ILE A 9 -10.90 -11.14 -3.55
N ASP A 10 -12.11 -11.38 -3.03
CA ASP A 10 -13.17 -12.14 -3.71
C ASP A 10 -12.72 -13.50 -4.29
N GLY A 11 -11.77 -14.15 -3.62
CA GLY A 11 -11.22 -15.45 -4.04
C GLY A 11 -10.14 -15.36 -5.13
N GLU A 12 -9.77 -14.16 -5.58
CA GLU A 12 -8.64 -13.92 -6.47
C GLU A 12 -7.40 -13.51 -5.68
N ARG A 13 -6.24 -14.08 -6.03
CA ARG A 13 -4.97 -13.71 -5.42
C ARG A 13 -4.36 -12.52 -6.15
N HIS A 14 -4.12 -11.45 -5.41
CA HIS A 14 -3.38 -10.29 -5.87
C HIS A 14 -2.01 -10.23 -5.20
N THR A 15 -1.04 -9.66 -5.91
CA THR A 15 0.30 -9.40 -5.37
C THR A 15 0.60 -7.92 -5.55
N LEU A 16 1.16 -7.31 -4.51
CA LEU A 16 1.51 -5.90 -4.46
C LEU A 16 2.98 -5.74 -4.13
N ASP A 17 3.62 -4.77 -4.79
CA ASP A 17 4.97 -4.36 -4.44
C ASP A 17 4.94 -3.52 -3.17
N VAL A 18 5.85 -3.83 -2.26
CA VAL A 18 6.00 -3.13 -0.98
C VAL A 18 7.43 -2.64 -0.81
N THR A 19 7.53 -1.44 -0.25
CA THR A 19 8.80 -0.73 -0.01
C THR A 19 9.08 -0.71 1.49
N GLY A 20 10.30 -1.04 1.86
CA GLY A 20 10.83 -0.96 3.21
C GLY A 20 12.18 -1.67 3.29
N GLU A 21 13.01 -1.28 4.24
CA GLU A 21 14.30 -1.94 4.45
C GLU A 21 14.10 -3.28 5.18
N PRO A 22 14.93 -4.30 4.92
CA PRO A 22 14.92 -5.53 5.70
C PRO A 22 15.05 -5.25 7.21
N GLY A 23 14.13 -5.80 8.02
CA GLY A 23 14.11 -5.59 9.47
C GLY A 23 13.49 -4.26 9.92
N SER A 24 12.83 -3.51 9.03
CA SER A 24 12.04 -2.33 9.41
C SER A 24 10.80 -2.74 10.21
N ASP A 25 10.42 -1.92 11.19
CA ASP A 25 9.18 -2.12 11.95
C ASP A 25 7.91 -1.85 11.12
N ARG A 26 8.05 -1.10 10.01
CA ARG A 26 6.94 -0.75 9.12
C ARG A 26 7.36 -0.77 7.66
N TYR A 27 6.37 -1.04 6.82
CA TYR A 27 6.47 -1.08 5.37
C TYR A 27 5.40 -0.19 4.75
N MET A 28 5.61 0.20 3.49
CA MET A 28 4.70 1.05 2.74
C MET A 28 4.34 0.40 1.41
N MET A 29 3.10 0.58 0.99
CA MET A 29 2.65 0.30 -0.38
C MET A 29 1.99 1.52 -1.00
N VAL A 30 2.10 1.60 -2.33
CA VAL A 30 1.28 2.46 -3.18
C VAL A 30 0.33 1.55 -3.94
N PHE A 31 -0.96 1.87 -3.95
CA PHE A 31 -1.96 1.07 -4.64
C PHE A 31 -3.03 1.91 -5.30
N ALA A 32 -3.63 1.35 -6.34
CA ALA A 32 -4.84 1.83 -6.97
C ALA A 32 -5.96 0.79 -6.80
N ASP A 33 -7.19 1.26 -6.75
CA ASP A 33 -8.39 0.42 -6.62
C ASP A 33 -9.54 1.01 -7.44
N ALA A 34 -10.71 0.36 -7.45
CA ALA A 34 -11.87 0.79 -8.24
C ALA A 34 -12.36 2.22 -7.93
N THR A 35 -11.98 2.80 -6.78
CA THR A 35 -12.29 4.18 -6.40
C THR A 35 -11.27 5.21 -6.92
N SER A 36 -10.09 4.78 -7.41
CA SER A 36 -9.05 5.68 -7.89
C SER A 36 -9.51 6.47 -9.12
N GLY A 37 -9.53 7.79 -9.01
CA GLY A 37 -10.09 8.68 -10.04
C GLY A 37 -11.63 8.75 -10.04
N ASN A 38 -12.28 7.95 -9.20
CA ASN A 38 -13.73 7.86 -9.04
C ASN A 38 -14.10 7.90 -7.53
N GLY A 39 -13.78 9.01 -6.87
CA GLY A 39 -14.03 9.22 -5.43
C GLY A 39 -12.76 9.26 -4.57
N THR A 40 -11.63 8.74 -5.07
CA THR A 40 -10.30 8.96 -4.48
C THR A 40 -9.30 9.46 -5.53
N TYR A 41 -8.08 9.85 -5.11
CA TYR A 41 -7.07 10.39 -6.03
C TYR A 41 -6.66 9.39 -7.12
N GLY A 42 -6.56 9.87 -8.37
CA GLY A 42 -6.31 9.02 -9.53
C GLY A 42 -4.96 8.32 -9.56
N GLY A 43 -3.93 8.90 -8.93
CA GLY A 43 -2.59 8.29 -8.86
C GLY A 43 -2.46 7.17 -7.83
N GLY A 44 -3.53 6.82 -7.12
CA GLY A 44 -3.52 5.84 -6.03
C GLY A 44 -3.32 6.47 -4.65
N ARG A 45 -3.24 5.61 -3.64
CA ARG A 45 -3.10 5.96 -2.22
C ARG A 45 -1.90 5.26 -1.59
N TYR A 46 -1.40 5.83 -0.50
CA TYR A 46 -0.36 5.24 0.33
C TYR A 46 -0.98 4.53 1.53
N LEU A 47 -0.40 3.40 1.91
CA LEU A 47 -0.71 2.69 3.15
C LEU A 47 0.59 2.28 3.83
N TRP A 48 0.73 2.67 5.09
CA TRP A 48 1.74 2.11 6.00
C TRP A 48 1.12 0.98 6.79
N PHE A 49 1.89 -0.09 6.99
CA PHE A 49 1.52 -1.24 7.80
C PHE A 49 2.74 -1.76 8.56
N ASP A 50 2.48 -2.49 9.63
CA ASP A 50 3.53 -3.00 10.50
C ASP A 50 4.23 -4.22 9.88
N ALA A 51 5.43 -4.53 10.37
CA ALA A 51 6.17 -5.71 9.97
C ALA A 51 5.33 -7.00 10.11
N PRO A 52 5.60 -8.02 9.28
CA PRO A 52 4.89 -9.28 9.39
C PRO A 52 5.12 -9.96 10.74
N ASP A 53 4.13 -10.73 11.18
CA ASP A 53 4.26 -11.63 12.32
C ASP A 53 5.24 -12.78 12.05
N GLU A 54 5.47 -13.64 13.05
CA GLU A 54 6.39 -14.78 12.94
C GLU A 54 5.99 -15.78 11.83
N GLU A 55 4.70 -15.79 11.43
CA GLU A 55 4.18 -16.58 10.32
C GLU A 55 4.19 -15.85 8.96
N GLY A 56 4.70 -14.63 8.90
CA GLY A 56 4.79 -13.85 7.67
C GLY A 56 3.49 -13.11 7.28
N ARG A 57 2.52 -12.98 8.19
CA ARG A 57 1.23 -12.32 7.93
C ARG A 57 1.28 -10.86 8.36
N VAL A 58 0.50 -10.03 7.68
CA VAL A 58 0.36 -8.60 8.02
C VAL A 58 -1.10 -8.22 8.16
N VAL A 59 -1.38 -7.18 8.91
CA VAL A 59 -2.69 -6.53 8.97
C VAL A 59 -2.67 -5.30 8.05
N LEU A 60 -3.58 -5.27 7.08
CA LEU A 60 -3.80 -4.13 6.21
C LEU A 60 -5.12 -3.44 6.57
N ASP A 61 -5.03 -2.24 7.14
CA ASP A 61 -6.20 -1.39 7.37
C ASP A 61 -6.30 -0.31 6.29
N PHE A 62 -7.07 -0.60 5.22
CA PHE A 62 -7.27 0.33 4.12
C PHE A 62 -8.03 1.62 4.50
N ASN A 63 -8.63 1.69 5.70
CA ASN A 63 -9.23 2.94 6.21
C ASN A 63 -8.17 3.98 6.60
N LEU A 64 -6.93 3.55 6.82
CA LEU A 64 -5.79 4.42 7.10
C LEU A 64 -5.05 4.88 5.83
N ALA A 65 -5.52 4.46 4.65
CA ALA A 65 -4.90 4.86 3.39
C ALA A 65 -5.12 6.36 3.11
N TYR A 66 -4.05 7.05 2.71
CA TYR A 66 -4.05 8.50 2.52
C TYR A 66 -3.46 8.91 1.17
N ASN A 67 -3.74 10.15 0.78
CA ASN A 67 -3.30 10.68 -0.50
C ASN A 67 -1.78 10.92 -0.51
N PRO A 68 -1.10 10.67 -1.64
CA PRO A 68 0.32 10.99 -1.81
C PRO A 68 0.55 12.51 -1.86
N PRO A 69 1.76 13.00 -1.51
CA PRO A 69 2.08 14.44 -1.49
C PRO A 69 1.80 15.14 -2.82
N CYS A 70 1.89 14.42 -3.95
CA CYS A 70 1.62 14.94 -5.29
C CYS A 70 0.17 15.41 -5.51
N VAL A 71 -0.78 15.03 -4.63
CA VAL A 71 -2.14 15.59 -4.66
C VAL A 71 -2.17 17.08 -4.33
N TRP A 72 -1.26 17.54 -3.47
CA TRP A 72 -1.26 18.92 -2.97
C TRP A 72 -0.22 19.80 -3.66
N THR A 73 0.78 19.23 -4.31
CA THR A 73 1.83 19.98 -4.99
C THR A 73 2.40 19.23 -6.19
N GLY A 74 2.52 19.94 -7.32
CA GLY A 74 3.19 19.41 -8.52
C GLY A 74 4.72 19.36 -8.41
N TYR A 75 5.29 19.82 -7.28
CA TYR A 75 6.73 19.76 -7.01
C TYR A 75 7.16 18.50 -6.25
N ALA A 76 6.20 17.65 -5.84
CA ALA A 76 6.53 16.35 -5.29
C ALA A 76 6.95 15.41 -6.44
N THR A 77 8.19 14.93 -6.40
CA THR A 77 8.77 13.97 -7.36
C THR A 77 9.04 12.63 -6.70
#